data_AF-A0ABD0KF36-F1
#
_entry.id   AF-A0ABD0KF36-F1
#
_cell.length_a   1.000
_cell.length_b   1.000
_cell.length_c   1.000
_cell.angle_alpha   90.00
_cell.angle_beta   90.00
_cell.angle_gamma   90.00
#
_symmetry.space_group_name_H-M   'P 1'
#
loop_
_entity.id
_entity.type
_entity.pdbx_description
1 polymer ?
#
loop_
_entity_poly.entity_id
_entity_poly.type
_entity_poly.pdbx_seq_one_letter_code
_entity_poly.pdbx_strand_id
1 'polypeptide(L)'
;MDETVMVVSEYIKWCEQKEIPTKKVKVFPNSKPWVTKELKETICRKREAYLNNDIGAGRQIQKELGQQIRKAKSEYKDKIELLFRGGYMHDAWKGLKSMA
;
A
#
# COMPACT_ATOMS: atom_id res chain seq x y z
N MET A 1 0.04 -38.28 24.33
CA MET A 1 -0.23 -38.04 22.89
C MET A 1 -0.50 -36.57 22.60
N ASP A 2 -1.29 -35.86 23.42
CA ASP A 2 -1.52 -34.42 23.24
C ASP A 2 -0.27 -33.56 23.41
N GLU A 3 0.55 -33.85 24.41
CA GLU A 3 1.76 -33.08 24.71
C GLU A 3 2.78 -33.08 23.56
N THR A 4 2.97 -34.24 22.93
CA THR A 4 3.86 -34.37 21.76
C THR A 4 3.33 -33.60 20.56
N VAL A 5 2.02 -33.55 20.36
CA VAL A 5 1.39 -32.78 19.25
C VAL A 5 1.52 -31.28 19.49
N MET A 6 1.37 -30.84 20.75
CA MET A 6 1.59 -29.45 21.15
C MET A 6 3.03 -29.00 20.85
N VAL A 7 4.02 -29.79 21.31
CA VAL A 7 5.45 -29.47 21.11
C VAL A 7 5.80 -29.41 19.62
N VAL A 8 5.33 -30.36 18.82
CA VAL A 8 5.57 -30.35 17.36
C VAL A 8 4.90 -29.15 16.70
N SER A 9 3.68 -28.80 17.11
CA SER A 9 2.95 -27.64 16.57
C SER A 9 3.63 -26.31 16.92
N GLU A 10 4.15 -26.18 18.13
CA GLU A 10 4.91 -25.00 18.55
C GLU A 10 6.23 -24.89 17.80
N TYR A 11 6.92 -26.02 17.58
CA TYR A 11 8.15 -26.05 16.81
C TYR A 11 7.93 -25.64 15.35
N ILE A 12 6.84 -26.11 14.71
CA ILE A 12 6.47 -25.69 13.36
C ILE A 12 6.25 -24.17 13.30
N LYS A 13 5.46 -23.61 14.22
CA LYS A 13 5.22 -22.16 14.28
C LYS A 13 6.51 -21.36 14.50
N TRP A 14 7.42 -21.88 15.32
CA TRP A 14 8.72 -21.27 15.55
C TRP A 14 9.57 -21.26 14.28
N CYS A 15 9.62 -22.38 13.54
CA CYS A 15 10.30 -22.47 12.25
C CYS A 15 9.70 -21.49 11.23
N GLU A 16 8.37 -21.40 11.14
CA GLU A 16 7.68 -20.44 10.26
C GLU A 16 8.07 -19.00 10.60
N GLN A 17 8.07 -18.62 11.89
CA GLN A 17 8.44 -17.28 12.32
C GLN A 17 9.92 -16.96 12.08
N LYS A 18 10.79 -17.97 12.14
CA LYS A 18 12.24 -17.82 11.96
C LYS A 18 12.63 -17.73 10.49
N GLU A 19 12.08 -18.61 9.65
CA GLU A 19 12.45 -18.74 8.23
C GLU A 19 11.74 -17.70 7.36
N ILE A 20 10.52 -17.27 7.71
CA ILE A 20 9.80 -16.26 6.94
C ILE A 20 10.30 -14.87 7.35
N PRO A 21 11.04 -14.14 6.49
CA PRO A 21 11.58 -12.84 6.85
C PRO A 21 10.44 -11.84 7.07
N THR A 22 10.17 -11.50 8.32
CA THR A 22 9.12 -10.55 8.67
C THR A 22 9.68 -9.13 8.68
N LYS A 23 9.23 -8.29 7.74
CA LYS A 23 9.61 -6.87 7.70
C LYS A 23 8.53 -6.02 8.35
N LYS A 24 8.85 -5.36 9.47
CA LYS A 24 7.98 -4.32 10.04
C LYS A 24 8.07 -3.06 9.17
N VAL A 25 6.95 -2.70 8.52
CA VAL A 25 6.85 -1.46 7.73
C VAL A 25 6.09 -0.43 8.57
N LYS A 26 6.74 0.70 8.86
CA LYS A 26 6.11 1.83 9.54
C LYS A 26 5.17 2.52 8.55
N VAL A 27 3.87 2.35 8.73
CA VAL A 27 2.85 3.10 7.98
C VAL A 27 2.61 4.40 8.72
N PHE A 28 3.00 5.52 8.12
CA PHE A 28 2.77 6.84 8.72
C PHE A 28 1.30 7.23 8.55
N PRO A 29 0.68 7.92 9.53
CA PRO A 29 -0.70 8.40 9.42
C PRO A 29 -0.99 9.26 8.17
N ASN A 30 0.04 9.85 7.56
CA ASN A 30 -0.04 10.64 6.33
C ASN A 30 0.21 9.82 5.03
N SER A 31 0.29 8.48 5.12
CA SER A 31 0.31 7.66 3.90
C SER A 31 -1.10 7.67 3.31
N LYS A 32 -1.28 8.44 2.25
CA LYS A 32 -2.58 8.53 1.58
C LYS A 32 -2.99 7.12 1.10
N PRO A 33 -4.22 6.66 1.42
CA PRO A 33 -4.64 5.27 1.23
C PRO A 33 -4.71 4.84 -0.24
N TRP A 34 -4.81 5.81 -1.16
CA TRP A 34 -4.75 5.60 -2.61
C TRP A 34 -3.33 5.49 -3.18
N VAL A 35 -2.27 5.56 -2.36
CA VAL A 35 -0.89 5.41 -2.84
C VAL A 35 -0.54 3.93 -2.98
N THR A 36 -0.54 3.44 -4.23
CA THR A 36 -0.19 2.06 -4.57
C THR A 36 1.33 1.85 -4.63
N LYS A 37 1.77 0.58 -4.69
CA LYS A 37 3.18 0.21 -4.88
C LYS A 37 3.73 0.77 -6.20
N GLU A 38 2.99 0.58 -7.29
CA GLU A 38 3.31 1.10 -8.63
C GLU A 38 3.52 2.62 -8.60
N LEU A 39 2.67 3.35 -7.88
CA LEU A 39 2.80 4.79 -7.76
C LEU A 39 4.10 5.20 -7.06
N LYS A 40 4.52 4.44 -6.04
CA LYS A 40 5.82 4.64 -5.37
C LYS A 40 6.99 4.33 -6.31
N GLU A 41 6.89 3.27 -7.10
CA GLU A 41 7.91 2.90 -8.09
C GLU A 41 8.08 4.01 -9.14
N THR A 42 6.98 4.60 -9.63
CA THR A 42 7.02 5.76 -10.55
C THR A 42 7.64 7.00 -9.89
N ILE A 43 7.36 7.25 -8.61
CA ILE A 43 8.01 8.35 -7.85
C ILE A 43 9.52 8.10 -7.74
N CYS A 44 9.95 6.87 -7.48
CA CYS A 44 11.37 6.50 -7.43
C CYS A 44 12.04 6.72 -8.79
N ARG A 45 11.45 6.24 -9.89
CA ARG A 45 11.95 6.49 -11.25
C ARG A 45 12.10 7.99 -11.55
N LYS A 46 11.16 8.81 -11.10
CA LYS A 46 11.25 10.27 -11.24
C LYS A 46 12.45 10.85 -10.49
N ARG A 47 12.71 10.37 -9.27
CA ARG A 47 13.86 10.79 -8.46
C ARG A 47 15.17 10.40 -9.14
N GLU A 48 15.26 9.19 -9.69
CA GLU A 48 16.44 8.73 -10.45
C GLU A 48 16.67 9.60 -11.70
N ALA A 49 15.64 9.89 -12.48
CA ALA A 49 15.74 10.79 -13.63
C ALA A 49 16.24 12.19 -13.24
N TYR A 50 15.77 12.71 -12.09
CA TYR A 50 16.24 13.98 -11.55
C TYR A 50 17.72 13.94 -11.14
N LEU A 51 18.14 12.89 -10.43
CA LEU A 51 19.54 12.69 -10.04
C LEU A 51 20.47 12.58 -11.25
N ASN A 52 20.00 11.95 -12.33
CA ASN A 52 20.73 11.80 -13.58
C ASN A 52 20.67 13.02 -14.51
N ASN A 53 20.05 14.14 -14.07
CA ASN A 53 19.79 15.33 -14.89
C ASN A 53 19.05 15.07 -16.22
N ASP A 54 18.29 13.97 -16.30
CA ASP A 54 17.48 13.65 -17.48
C ASP A 54 16.12 14.36 -17.41
N ILE A 55 16.11 15.60 -17.91
CA ILE A 55 14.91 16.46 -17.95
C ILE A 55 13.83 15.86 -18.85
N GLY A 56 14.21 15.16 -19.94
CA GLY A 56 13.29 14.57 -20.90
C GLY A 56 12.49 13.42 -20.28
N ALA A 57 13.20 12.43 -19.71
CA ALA A 57 12.60 11.33 -18.98
C ALA A 57 11.80 11.85 -17.78
N GLY A 58 12.32 12.84 -17.04
CA GLY A 58 11.62 13.45 -15.90
C GLY A 58 10.25 14.02 -16.26
N ARG A 59 10.10 14.69 -17.41
CA ARG A 59 8.80 15.21 -17.89
C ARG A 59 7.84 14.10 -18.26
N GLN A 60 8.31 13.05 -18.92
CA GLN A 60 7.47 11.92 -19.32
C GLN A 60 6.97 11.16 -18.09
N ILE A 61 7.87 10.85 -17.14
CA ILE A 61 7.52 10.21 -15.88
C ILE A 61 6.55 11.08 -15.07
N GLN A 62 6.67 12.41 -15.11
CA GLN A 62 5.72 13.30 -14.45
C GLN A 62 4.31 13.22 -15.05
N LYS A 63 4.18 13.11 -16.38
CA LYS A 63 2.87 12.91 -17.03
C LYS A 63 2.26 11.56 -16.63
N GLU A 64 3.06 10.50 -16.70
CA GLU A 64 2.67 9.14 -16.27
C GLU A 64 2.21 9.13 -14.81
N LEU A 65 3.00 9.75 -13.92
CA LEU A 65 2.67 9.88 -12.51
C LEU A 65 1.34 10.60 -12.30
N GLY A 66 1.09 11.68 -13.04
CA GLY A 66 -0.18 12.41 -12.98
C GLY A 66 -1.39 11.56 -13.36
N GLN A 67 -1.26 10.73 -14.39
CA GLN A 67 -2.31 9.79 -14.81
C GLN A 67 -2.56 8.71 -13.75
N GLN A 68 -1.48 8.11 -13.21
CA GLN A 68 -1.58 7.11 -12.15
C GLN A 68 -2.23 7.67 -10.88
N ILE A 69 -1.88 8.90 -10.47
CA ILE A 69 -2.52 9.56 -9.31
C ILE A 69 -4.03 9.72 -9.53
N ARG A 70 -4.45 10.18 -10.72
CA ARG A 70 -5.87 10.37 -11.03
C ARG A 70 -6.63 9.04 -10.98
N LYS A 71 -6.06 8.00 -11.60
CA LYS A 71 -6.63 6.65 -11.59
C LYS A 71 -6.77 6.10 -10.18
N ALA A 72 -5.69 6.10 -9.40
CA ALA A 72 -5.69 5.56 -8.03
C ALA A 72 -6.65 6.32 -7.09
N LYS A 73 -6.77 7.65 -7.25
CA LYS A 73 -7.77 8.43 -6.52
C LYS A 73 -9.19 8.06 -6.92
N SER A 74 -9.46 7.83 -8.21
CA SER A 74 -10.78 7.41 -8.69
C SER A 74 -11.16 6.04 -8.12
N GLU A 75 -10.27 5.05 -8.22
CA GLU A 75 -10.51 3.71 -7.69
C GLU A 75 -10.78 3.73 -6.19
N TYR A 76 -10.04 4.55 -5.43
CA TYR A 76 -10.29 4.70 -4.00
C TYR A 76 -11.63 5.40 -3.72
N LYS A 77 -11.99 6.42 -4.50
CA LYS A 77 -13.31 7.06 -4.43
C LYS A 77 -14.42 6.03 -4.67
N ASP A 78 -14.34 5.24 -5.73
CA ASP A 78 -15.33 4.23 -6.09
C ASP A 78 -15.46 3.17 -4.97
N LYS A 79 -14.35 2.78 -4.35
CA LYS A 79 -14.35 1.89 -3.18
C LYS A 79 -15.10 2.50 -1.99
N ILE A 80 -14.89 3.77 -1.69
CA ILE A 80 -15.61 4.46 -0.60
C ILE A 80 -17.10 4.59 -0.92
N GLU A 81 -17.46 4.96 -2.15
CA GLU A 81 -18.86 5.02 -2.59
C GLU A 81 -19.55 3.65 -2.47
N LEU A 82 -18.85 2.56 -2.78
CA LEU A 82 -19.38 1.20 -2.58
C LEU A 82 -19.66 0.90 -1.09
N LEU A 83 -18.79 1.33 -0.18
CA LEU A 83 -19.02 1.17 1.27
C LEU A 83 -20.25 1.95 1.75
N PHE A 84 -20.49 3.15 1.19
CA PHE A 84 -21.70 3.91 1.46
C PHE A 84 -22.97 3.18 0.96
N ARG A 85 -22.93 2.62 -0.25
CA ARG A 85 -24.06 1.86 -0.82
C ARG A 85 -24.32 0.55 -0.09
N GLY A 86 -23.27 -0.10 0.43
CA GLY A 86 -23.36 -1.39 1.13
C GLY A 86 -23.81 -1.31 2.60
N GLY A 87 -24.12 -0.11 3.12
CA GLY A 87 -24.59 0.06 4.51
C GLY A 87 -23.47 0.06 5.57
N TYR A 88 -22.20 -0.02 5.17
CA TYR A 88 -21.05 0.02 6.06
C TYR A 88 -20.64 1.47 6.39
N MET A 89 -21.57 2.24 6.99
CA MET A 89 -21.41 3.66 7.29
C MET A 89 -20.13 3.96 8.11
N HIS A 90 -19.83 3.15 9.13
CA HIS A 90 -18.64 3.34 9.96
C HIS A 90 -17.34 3.30 9.14
N ASP A 91 -17.21 2.33 8.24
CA ASP A 91 -16.01 2.15 7.42
C ASP A 91 -15.91 3.19 6.30
N ALA A 92 -17.05 3.59 5.75
CA ALA A 92 -17.14 4.69 4.81
C ALA A 92 -16.67 6.02 5.45
N TRP A 93 -17.13 6.33 6.67
CA TRP A 93 -16.71 7.49 7.44
C TRP A 93 -15.22 7.47 7.80
N LYS A 94 -14.69 6.30 8.20
CA LYS A 94 -13.26 6.12 8.45
C LYS A 94 -12.43 6.37 7.19
N GLY A 95 -12.90 5.89 6.04
CA GLY A 95 -12.30 6.14 4.74
C GLY A 95 -12.30 7.62 4.34
N LEU A 96 -13.40 8.34 4.58
CA LEU A 96 -13.53 9.77 4.29
C LEU A 96 -12.59 10.62 5.17
N LYS A 97 -12.46 10.27 6.45
CA LYS A 97 -11.53 10.93 7.39
C LYS A 97 -10.07 10.84 6.94
N SER A 98 -9.71 9.79 6.20
CA SER A 98 -8.36 9.61 5.65
C SER A 98 -8.09 10.38 4.34
N MET A 99 -9.09 11.11 3.81
CA MET A 99 -8.95 11.96 2.63
C MET A 99 -8.60 13.42 2.94
N ALA A 100 -8.86 13.89 4.17
CA ALA A 100 -8.64 15.27 4.62
C ALA A 100 -7.15 15.60 4.85
#